data_AF-A0A961W3S5-F1
#
_entry.id   AF-A0A961W3S5-F1
#
_cell.length_a   1.000
_cell.length_b   1.000
_cell.length_c   1.000
_cell.angle_alpha   90.00
_cell.angle_beta   90.00
_cell.angle_gamma   90.00
#
_symmetry.space_group_name_H-M   'P 1'
#
loop_
_entity.id
_entity.type
_entity.pdbx_description
1 polymer ?
#
loop_
_entity_poly.entity_id
_entity_poly.type
_entity_poly.pdbx_seq_one_letter_code
_entity_poly.pdbx_strand_id
1 'polypeptide(L)'
;TAYGITEIRSLSGRVLYERARAEAAAPRIIPAEVITGMNEMLTNVVANGTARRAQLDGIIAGGKTGTTQAYRDAWFIGFTGAYVAAVWYGNDDFTSTARLTGGRLPAMTWGEIMRVAHQGIAPPLMPGVQEAIEDRPTLVADGGAAAGPSAPTSLSPATAEVLRGIAERLSRPSPDAGAALAQPERQAGVLSNRHHLATPSVRR
;
A
#
# COMPACT_ATOMS: atom_id res chain seq x y z
N THR A 1 8.06 0.79 -17.25
CA THR A 1 7.63 -0.31 -16.33
C THR A 1 8.29 -0.20 -14.96
N ALA A 2 7.65 -0.61 -13.86
CA ALA A 2 8.26 -0.58 -12.51
C ALA A 2 9.49 -1.51 -12.40
N TYR A 3 10.51 -1.12 -11.63
CA TYR A 3 11.74 -1.88 -11.43
C TYR A 3 12.41 -1.53 -10.09
N GLY A 4 13.21 -2.45 -9.55
CA GLY A 4 14.01 -2.25 -8.33
C GLY A 4 15.52 -2.22 -8.55
N ILE A 5 15.99 -2.48 -9.78
CA ILE A 5 17.43 -2.52 -10.13
C ILE A 5 17.68 -1.54 -11.27
N THR A 6 18.54 -0.56 -11.04
CA THR A 6 18.98 0.42 -12.06
C THR A 6 20.22 -0.06 -12.80
N GLU A 7 21.14 -0.71 -12.09
CA GLU A 7 22.45 -1.09 -12.62
C GLU A 7 23.02 -2.33 -11.90
N ILE A 8 23.72 -3.18 -12.64
CA ILE A 8 24.55 -4.28 -12.12
C ILE A 8 25.95 -4.15 -12.70
N ARG A 9 26.99 -4.14 -11.84
CA ARG A 9 28.40 -4.08 -12.24
C ARG A 9 29.17 -5.32 -11.78
N SER A 10 30.17 -5.72 -12.55
CA SER A 10 31.17 -6.70 -12.11
C SER A 10 32.11 -6.11 -11.06
N LEU A 11 32.88 -6.96 -10.38
CA LEU A 11 33.97 -6.54 -9.48
C LEU A 11 35.03 -5.69 -10.18
N SER A 12 35.21 -5.87 -11.49
CA SER A 12 36.10 -5.05 -12.32
C SER A 12 35.48 -3.71 -12.77
N GLY A 13 34.29 -3.36 -12.29
CA GLY A 13 33.59 -2.12 -12.64
C GLY A 13 32.85 -2.13 -13.98
N ARG A 14 32.89 -3.25 -14.72
CA ARG A 14 32.19 -3.40 -16.00
C ARG A 14 30.68 -3.48 -15.78
N VAL A 15 29.92 -2.65 -16.48
CA VAL A 15 28.46 -2.67 -16.47
C VAL A 15 27.96 -3.95 -17.13
N LEU A 16 27.19 -4.74 -16.40
CA LEU A 16 26.54 -5.97 -16.86
C LEU A 16 25.08 -5.71 -17.26
N TYR A 17 24.44 -4.75 -16.60
CA TYR A 17 23.07 -4.34 -16.85
C TYR A 17 22.92 -2.86 -16.49
N GLU A 18 22.21 -2.10 -17.32
CA GLU A 18 21.83 -0.72 -17.04
C GLU A 18 20.44 -0.45 -17.61
N ARG A 19 19.51 0.02 -16.78
CA ARG A 19 18.13 0.28 -17.19
C ARG A 19 18.01 1.49 -18.11
N ALA A 20 18.77 2.55 -17.87
CA ALA A 20 18.67 3.82 -18.59
C ALA A 20 18.91 3.69 -20.11
N ARG A 21 19.67 2.67 -20.53
CA ARG A 21 19.91 2.39 -21.95
C ARG A 21 18.79 1.60 -22.64
N ALA A 22 17.78 1.17 -21.89
CA ALA A 22 16.82 0.16 -22.35
C ALA A 22 15.37 0.66 -22.59
N GLU A 23 15.02 1.93 -22.34
CA GLU A 23 13.63 2.39 -22.51
C GLU A 23 13.46 3.48 -23.57
N ALA A 24 12.73 3.14 -24.63
CA ALA A 24 11.97 4.11 -25.42
C ALA A 24 10.91 4.77 -24.52
N ALA A 25 10.52 6.01 -24.85
CA ALA A 25 9.46 6.71 -24.11
C ALA A 25 8.22 5.82 -23.99
N ALA A 26 7.69 5.68 -22.77
CA ALA A 26 6.53 4.85 -22.53
C ALA A 26 5.35 5.31 -23.40
N PRO A 27 4.67 4.40 -24.11
CA PRO A 27 3.55 4.79 -24.96
C PRO A 27 2.42 5.35 -24.10
N ARG A 28 1.81 6.44 -24.56
CA ARG A 28 0.62 6.99 -23.91
C ARG A 28 -0.56 6.04 -24.15
N ILE A 29 -1.07 5.47 -23.07
CA ILE A 29 -2.19 4.51 -23.10
C ILE A 29 -3.55 5.12 -22.74
N ILE A 30 -3.56 6.32 -22.14
CA ILE A 30 -4.77 7.04 -21.75
C ILE A 30 -4.69 8.47 -22.31
N PRO A 31 -5.77 9.02 -22.92
CA PRO A 31 -5.81 10.42 -23.36
C PRO A 31 -5.60 11.41 -22.22
N ALA A 32 -5.05 12.59 -22.51
CA ALA A 32 -4.72 13.58 -21.48
C ALA A 32 -5.97 14.12 -20.78
N GLU A 33 -7.06 14.28 -21.52
CA GLU A 33 -8.34 14.79 -21.05
C GLU A 33 -8.97 13.87 -19.98
N VAL A 34 -8.81 12.56 -20.16
CA VAL A 34 -9.27 11.56 -19.19
C VAL A 34 -8.44 11.63 -17.89
N ILE A 35 -7.13 11.84 -18.01
CA ILE A 35 -6.25 11.99 -16.85
C ILE A 35 -6.58 13.25 -16.04
N THR A 36 -6.87 14.36 -16.70
CA THR A 36 -7.32 15.61 -16.06
C THR A 36 -8.54 15.36 -15.17
N GLY A 37 -9.61 14.77 -15.73
CA GLY A 37 -10.82 14.46 -14.95
C GLY A 37 -10.58 13.43 -13.85
N MET A 38 -9.71 12.43 -14.08
CA MET A 38 -9.31 11.48 -13.03
C MET A 38 -8.58 12.16 -11.87
N ASN A 39 -7.67 13.10 -12.16
CA ASN A 39 -6.93 13.82 -11.13
C ASN A 39 -7.87 14.69 -10.30
N GLU A 40 -8.79 15.42 -10.92
CA GLU A 40 -9.82 16.20 -10.21
C GLU A 40 -10.65 15.33 -9.27
N MET A 41 -11.18 14.20 -9.77
CA MET A 41 -11.98 13.29 -8.95
C MET A 41 -11.20 12.69 -7.78
N LEU A 42 -9.98 12.21 -8.03
CA LEU A 42 -9.16 11.53 -7.01
C LEU A 42 -8.54 12.48 -5.99
N THR A 43 -8.29 13.74 -6.37
CA THR A 43 -7.88 14.78 -5.43
C THR A 43 -9.05 15.21 -4.55
N ASN A 44 -10.28 15.23 -5.08
CA ASN A 44 -11.48 15.46 -4.28
C ASN A 44 -11.73 14.36 -3.23
N VAL A 45 -11.34 13.10 -3.50
CA VAL A 45 -11.42 12.01 -2.48
C VAL A 45 -10.53 12.30 -1.27
N VAL A 46 -9.38 12.95 -1.49
CA VAL A 46 -8.48 13.39 -0.42
C VAL A 46 -8.97 14.70 0.22
N ALA A 47 -9.48 15.66 -0.56
CA ALA A 47 -9.94 16.94 -0.02
C ALA A 47 -11.23 16.80 0.80
N ASN A 48 -12.21 16.05 0.28
CA ASN A 48 -13.58 16.02 0.78
C ASN A 48 -14.14 14.61 1.01
N GLY A 49 -13.43 13.56 0.56
CA GLY A 49 -13.91 12.19 0.62
C GLY A 49 -13.37 11.36 1.78
N THR A 50 -13.34 10.05 1.55
CA THR A 50 -12.93 9.05 2.55
C THR A 50 -11.43 9.08 2.88
N ALA A 51 -10.61 9.75 2.07
CA ALA A 51 -9.16 9.80 2.22
C ALA A 51 -8.66 11.09 2.88
N ARG A 52 -9.52 11.84 3.58
CA ARG A 52 -9.17 13.13 4.20
C ARG A 52 -7.89 13.12 5.04
N ARG A 53 -7.58 11.99 5.67
CA ARG A 53 -6.37 11.82 6.48
C ARG A 53 -5.06 11.68 5.70
N ALA A 54 -5.12 11.61 4.37
CA ALA A 54 -3.96 11.63 3.48
C ALA A 54 -3.64 13.04 2.96
N GLN A 55 -4.35 14.07 3.43
CA GLN A 55 -4.10 15.45 3.01
C GLN A 55 -2.70 15.91 3.45
N LEU A 56 -2.00 16.61 2.56
CA LEU A 56 -0.68 17.16 2.77
C LEU A 56 -0.75 18.69 2.70
N ASP A 57 0.03 19.36 3.54
CA ASP A 57 0.10 20.82 3.54
C ASP A 57 0.90 21.32 2.34
N GLY A 58 0.32 22.25 1.59
CA GLY A 58 0.97 22.86 0.41
C GLY A 58 1.19 21.93 -0.79
N ILE A 59 0.78 20.65 -0.70
CA ILE A 59 0.97 19.66 -1.75
C ILE A 59 -0.38 19.05 -2.14
N ILE A 60 -0.70 19.10 -3.43
CA ILE A 60 -1.88 18.42 -3.95
C ILE A 60 -1.61 16.92 -3.97
N ALA A 61 -2.48 16.16 -3.31
CA ALA A 61 -2.49 14.71 -3.30
C ALA A 61 -3.83 14.18 -3.84
N GLY A 62 -3.75 13.16 -4.68
CA GLY A 62 -4.89 12.37 -5.14
C GLY A 62 -4.81 10.95 -4.62
N GLY A 63 -5.94 10.27 -4.45
CA GLY A 63 -5.91 8.87 -4.02
C GLY A 63 -7.27 8.24 -3.80
N LYS A 64 -7.25 6.96 -3.46
CA LYS A 64 -8.45 6.18 -3.20
C LYS A 64 -8.26 5.20 -2.06
N THR A 65 -9.28 5.09 -1.21
CA THR A 65 -9.38 4.07 -0.18
C THR A 65 -9.93 2.76 -0.75
N GLY A 66 -9.39 1.64 -0.31
CA GLY A 66 -9.93 0.28 -0.50
C GLY A 66 -10.14 -0.41 0.84
N THR A 67 -11.18 -1.23 0.95
CA THR A 67 -11.44 -2.07 2.13
C THR A 67 -12.14 -3.34 1.66
N THR A 68 -11.60 -4.50 1.99
CA THR A 68 -12.21 -5.78 1.61
C THR A 68 -13.35 -6.14 2.56
N GLN A 69 -14.18 -7.10 2.13
CA GLN A 69 -15.28 -7.61 2.95
C GLN A 69 -14.75 -8.17 4.28
N ALA A 70 -15.59 -8.13 5.31
CA ALA A 70 -15.23 -8.52 6.68
C ALA A 70 -13.99 -7.77 7.27
N TYR A 71 -13.58 -6.65 6.66
CA TYR A 71 -12.46 -5.82 7.11
C TYR A 71 -11.13 -6.59 7.22
N ARG A 72 -10.86 -7.51 6.29
CA ARG A 72 -9.60 -8.25 6.26
C ARG A 72 -8.44 -7.37 5.82
N ASP A 73 -8.68 -6.54 4.81
CA ASP A 73 -7.66 -5.68 4.22
C ASP A 73 -8.14 -4.24 4.20
N ALA A 74 -7.21 -3.34 4.49
CA ALA A 74 -7.38 -1.91 4.34
C ALA A 74 -6.25 -1.35 3.46
N TRP A 75 -6.64 -0.66 2.40
CA TRP A 75 -5.72 -0.10 1.41
C TRP A 75 -5.89 1.40 1.30
N PHE A 76 -4.80 2.10 1.08
CA PHE A 76 -4.82 3.42 0.47
C PHE A 76 -3.75 3.50 -0.61
N ILE A 77 -4.16 3.92 -1.80
CA ILE A 77 -3.25 4.19 -2.92
C ILE A 77 -3.39 5.66 -3.23
N GLY A 78 -2.27 6.37 -3.19
CA GLY A 78 -2.22 7.80 -3.41
C GLY A 78 -1.02 8.22 -4.25
N PHE A 79 -1.14 9.40 -4.84
CA PHE A 79 -0.12 10.00 -5.68
C PHE A 79 -0.07 11.52 -5.48
N THR A 80 1.11 12.06 -5.74
CA THR A 80 1.38 13.49 -5.98
C THR A 80 1.92 13.65 -7.39
N GLY A 81 2.26 14.87 -7.81
CA GLY A 81 2.92 15.05 -9.10
C GLY A 81 4.34 14.44 -9.19
N ALA A 82 4.93 14.01 -8.07
CA ALA A 82 6.26 13.40 -8.04
C ALA A 82 6.25 11.90 -7.73
N TYR A 83 5.36 11.44 -6.84
CA TYR A 83 5.41 10.09 -6.30
C TYR A 83 4.06 9.39 -6.33
N VAL A 84 4.10 8.06 -6.45
CA VAL A 84 2.96 7.17 -6.23
C VAL A 84 3.33 6.15 -5.15
N ALA A 85 2.42 5.89 -4.22
CA ALA A 85 2.61 4.84 -3.23
C ALA A 85 1.29 4.16 -2.88
N ALA A 86 1.39 2.88 -2.51
CA ALA A 86 0.32 2.07 -1.98
C ALA A 86 0.67 1.62 -0.55
N VAL A 87 -0.26 1.76 0.37
CA VAL A 87 -0.15 1.29 1.75
C VAL A 87 -1.25 0.27 1.99
N TRP A 88 -0.86 -0.89 2.51
CA TRP A 88 -1.75 -1.99 2.87
C TRP A 88 -1.57 -2.36 4.34
N TYR A 89 -2.69 -2.67 4.97
CA TYR A 89 -2.77 -3.31 6.27
C TYR A 89 -3.70 -4.52 6.16
N GLY A 90 -3.22 -5.66 6.64
CA GLY A 90 -3.98 -6.89 6.78
C GLY A 90 -3.22 -7.87 7.66
N ASN A 91 -3.89 -8.97 8.03
CA ASN A 91 -3.28 -10.06 8.78
C ASN A 91 -2.94 -11.21 7.83
N ASP A 92 -1.76 -11.80 7.97
CA ASP A 92 -1.29 -12.89 7.11
C ASP A 92 -2.17 -14.17 7.23
N ASP A 93 -2.91 -14.31 8.32
CA ASP A 93 -3.84 -15.41 8.58
C ASP A 93 -5.28 -15.14 8.09
N PHE A 94 -5.51 -14.05 7.35
CA PHE A 94 -6.81 -13.61 6.84
C PHE A 94 -7.86 -13.26 7.91
N THR A 95 -7.46 -13.14 9.18
CA THR A 95 -8.37 -12.67 10.23
C THR A 95 -8.76 -11.20 10.01
N SER A 96 -9.88 -10.78 10.61
CA SER A 96 -10.36 -9.40 10.47
C SER A 96 -9.38 -8.42 11.13
N THR A 97 -9.05 -7.34 10.45
CA THR A 97 -8.16 -6.28 10.93
C THR A 97 -8.94 -5.29 11.81
N ALA A 98 -9.64 -5.79 12.83
CA ALA A 98 -10.37 -4.99 13.83
C ALA A 98 -11.25 -3.86 13.23
N ARG A 99 -11.96 -4.15 12.14
CA ARG A 99 -12.79 -3.16 11.40
C ARG A 99 -12.01 -1.97 10.81
N LEU A 100 -10.73 -2.17 10.48
CA LEU A 100 -9.89 -1.17 9.84
C LEU A 100 -10.38 -0.87 8.42
N THR A 101 -10.35 0.40 8.04
CA THR A 101 -10.69 0.86 6.69
C THR A 101 -9.54 1.66 6.09
N GLY A 102 -9.53 1.77 4.76
CA GLY A 102 -8.46 2.44 4.01
C GLY A 102 -8.22 3.90 4.41
N GLY A 103 -9.28 4.63 4.81
CA GLY A 103 -9.21 6.03 5.23
C GLY A 103 -8.69 6.28 6.65
N ARG A 104 -8.21 5.24 7.33
CA ARG A 104 -7.63 5.30 8.68
C ARG A 104 -6.11 5.10 8.61
N LEU A 105 -5.60 4.02 9.20
CA LEU A 105 -4.16 3.76 9.26
C LEU A 105 -3.48 3.78 7.89
N PRO A 106 -4.02 3.17 6.81
CA PRO A 106 -3.34 3.22 5.52
C PRO A 106 -3.17 4.64 4.96
N ALA A 107 -4.23 5.45 4.98
CA ALA A 107 -4.18 6.85 4.53
C ALA A 107 -3.26 7.73 5.41
N MET A 108 -3.28 7.54 6.73
CA MET A 108 -2.40 8.26 7.65
C MET A 108 -0.93 7.89 7.42
N THR A 109 -0.61 6.60 7.35
CA THR A 109 0.74 6.11 7.09
C THR A 109 1.26 6.59 5.73
N TRP A 110 0.41 6.62 4.70
CA TRP A 110 0.77 7.20 3.41
C TRP A 110 1.13 8.70 3.55
N GLY A 111 0.33 9.46 4.30
CA GLY A 111 0.60 10.88 4.56
C GLY A 111 1.94 11.12 5.26
N GLU A 112 2.26 10.30 6.26
CA GLU A 112 3.57 10.37 6.96
C GLU A 112 4.74 10.07 6.02
N ILE A 113 4.63 9.01 5.22
CA ILE A 113 5.65 8.66 4.22
C ILE A 113 5.85 9.80 3.24
N MET A 114 4.76 10.39 2.75
CA MET A 114 4.83 11.46 1.76
C MET A 114 5.36 12.78 2.33
N ARG A 115 5.09 13.09 3.60
CA ARG A 115 5.68 14.25 4.26
C ARG A 115 7.21 14.17 4.29
N VAL A 116 7.75 12.96 4.50
CA VAL A 116 9.20 12.72 4.44
C VAL A 116 9.69 12.73 2.98
N ALA A 117 8.98 12.06 2.07
CA ALA A 117 9.37 11.95 0.67
C ALA A 117 9.44 13.31 -0.06
N HIS A 118 8.66 14.30 0.36
CA HIS A 118 8.66 15.64 -0.24
C HIS A 118 9.58 16.64 0.49
N GLN A 119 10.39 16.21 1.46
CA GLN A 119 11.36 17.11 2.09
C GLN A 119 12.39 17.58 1.06
N GLY A 120 12.43 18.89 0.82
CA GLY A 120 13.33 19.50 -0.17
C GLY A 120 12.93 19.29 -1.63
N ILE A 121 11.70 18.81 -1.90
CA ILE A 121 11.21 18.54 -3.25
C ILE A 121 9.84 19.21 -3.43
N ALA A 122 9.76 20.16 -4.37
CA ALA A 122 8.48 20.67 -4.86
C ALA A 122 7.96 19.72 -5.97
N PRO A 123 6.86 19.00 -5.74
CA PRO A 123 6.34 18.10 -6.76
C PRO A 123 5.80 18.90 -7.96
N PRO A 124 5.92 18.38 -9.19
CA PRO A 124 5.25 18.94 -10.35
C PRO A 124 3.75 19.11 -10.12
N LEU A 125 3.15 20.06 -10.83
CA LEU A 125 1.71 20.25 -10.80
C LEU A 125 1.00 19.11 -11.53
N MET A 126 -0.11 18.64 -10.96
CA MET A 126 -0.94 17.63 -11.60
C MET A 126 -1.87 18.28 -12.64
N PRO A 127 -1.92 17.77 -13.88
CA PRO A 127 -2.84 18.29 -14.88
C PRO A 127 -4.29 18.28 -14.38
N GLY A 128 -5.01 19.40 -14.57
CA GLY A 128 -6.42 19.54 -14.20
C GLY A 128 -6.70 20.00 -12.77
N VAL A 129 -5.70 20.07 -11.89
CA VAL A 129 -5.93 20.36 -10.46
C VAL A 129 -5.45 21.76 -10.05
N GLN A 130 -5.25 22.63 -11.04
CA GLN A 130 -4.69 23.97 -10.87
C GLN A 130 -5.56 24.87 -9.97
N GLU A 131 -6.89 24.75 -10.07
CA GLU A 131 -7.86 25.58 -9.34
C GLU A 131 -8.02 25.17 -7.86
N ALA A 132 -7.59 23.97 -7.47
CA ALA A 132 -7.68 23.53 -6.08
C ALA A 132 -6.68 24.26 -5.15
N ILE A 133 -5.77 25.06 -5.70
CA ILE A 133 -4.78 25.86 -4.96
C ILE A 133 -5.38 27.21 -4.54
N GLU A 134 -6.30 27.79 -5.32
CA GLU A 134 -6.73 29.18 -5.13
C GLU A 134 -7.73 29.37 -3.97
N ASP A 135 -8.49 28.34 -3.60
CA ASP A 135 -9.50 28.41 -2.52
C ASP A 135 -9.04 27.75 -1.21
N ARG A 136 -7.75 27.42 -1.09
CA ARG A 136 -7.17 26.93 0.17
C ARG A 136 -6.32 28.03 0.81
N PRO A 137 -6.52 28.34 2.11
CA PRO A 137 -5.62 29.26 2.80
C PRO A 137 -4.19 28.74 2.66
N THR A 138 -3.38 29.50 1.93
CA THR A 138 -1.96 29.25 1.84
C THR A 138 -1.41 29.48 3.24
N LEU A 139 -1.00 28.40 3.93
CA LEU A 139 -0.08 28.55 5.05
C LEU A 139 1.25 28.98 4.44
N VAL A 140 1.41 30.29 4.26
CA VAL A 140 2.73 30.90 4.14
C VAL A 140 3.39 30.62 5.49
N ALA A 141 4.28 29.63 5.53
CA ALA A 141 5.18 29.48 6.65
C ALA A 141 6.00 30.77 6.69
N ASP A 142 5.74 31.62 7.70
CA ASP A 142 6.63 32.73 8.02
C ASP A 142 8.05 32.16 8.10
N GLY A 143 8.98 32.82 7.42
CA GLY A 143 10.36 32.42 7.20
C GLY A 143 11.24 32.37 8.45
N GLY A 144 10.74 31.83 9.55
CA GLY A 144 11.57 31.19 10.56
C GLY A 144 11.95 29.81 10.04
N ALA A 145 13.25 29.58 9.81
CA ALA A 145 13.81 28.28 9.57
C ALA A 145 13.60 27.37 10.80
N ALA A 146 12.35 26.95 11.03
CA ALA A 146 12.06 25.80 11.87
C ALA A 146 12.43 24.60 11.02
N ALA A 147 13.52 23.95 11.39
CA ALA A 147 13.85 22.63 10.88
C ALA A 147 12.58 21.77 10.97
N GLY A 148 11.95 21.49 9.83
CA GLY A 148 10.89 20.49 9.76
C GLY A 148 11.44 19.19 10.35
N PRO A 149 10.59 18.29 10.87
CA PRO A 149 11.04 17.06 11.50
C PRO A 149 11.97 16.33 10.54
N SER A 150 13.27 16.40 10.80
CA SER A 150 14.28 15.69 10.03
C SER A 150 14.00 14.22 10.31
N ALA A 151 13.50 13.51 9.30
CA ALA A 151 13.33 12.07 9.44
C ALA A 151 14.70 11.51 9.82
N PRO A 152 14.85 10.87 10.99
CA PRO A 152 16.15 10.40 11.40
C PRO A 152 16.58 9.33 10.40
N THR A 153 17.75 9.52 9.79
CA THR A 153 18.33 8.57 8.82
C THR A 153 18.70 7.23 9.47
N SER A 154 18.57 7.16 10.79
CA SER A 154 18.76 5.98 11.63
C SER A 154 17.53 5.78 12.53
N LEU A 155 17.20 4.53 12.84
CA LEU A 155 16.21 4.23 13.86
C LEU A 155 16.66 4.80 15.22
N SER A 156 15.73 5.38 15.99
CA SER A 156 16.02 5.73 17.38
C SER A 156 16.27 4.45 18.20
N PRO A 157 17.06 4.48 19.28
CA PRO A 157 17.25 3.32 20.15
C PRO A 157 15.93 2.72 20.66
N ALA A 158 14.96 3.58 21.01
CA ALA A 158 13.63 3.16 21.45
C ALA A 158 12.82 2.47 20.35
N THR A 159 12.87 3.00 19.12
CA THR A 159 12.21 2.38 17.96
C THR A 159 12.85 1.03 17.61
N ALA A 160 14.19 0.95 17.67
CA ALA A 160 14.92 -0.29 17.44
C ALA A 160 14.57 -1.37 18.48
N GLU A 161 14.37 -0.99 19.74
CA GLU A 161 13.94 -1.89 20.81
C GLU A 161 12.53 -2.43 20.59
N VAL A 162 11.58 -1.56 20.20
CA VAL A 162 10.22 -1.98 19.84
C VAL A 162 10.23 -2.93 18.65
N LEU A 163 10.99 -2.62 17.59
CA LEU A 163 11.10 -3.48 16.41
C LEU A 163 11.74 -4.83 16.75
N ARG A 164 12.74 -4.86 17.64
CA ARG A 164 13.35 -6.10 18.12
C ARG A 164 12.35 -6.94 18.93
N GLY A 165 11.57 -6.31 19.81
CA GLY A 165 10.51 -6.99 20.56
C GLY A 165 9.41 -7.57 19.66
N ILE A 166 9.06 -6.88 18.57
CA ILE A 166 8.14 -7.41 17.55
C ILE A 166 8.79 -8.60 16.82
N ALA A 167 10.04 -8.47 16.38
CA ALA A 167 10.76 -9.53 15.68
C ALA A 167 10.91 -10.81 16.53
N GLU A 168 11.16 -10.66 17.83
CA GLU A 168 11.21 -11.78 18.78
C GLU A 168 9.86 -12.47 18.94
N ARG A 169 8.75 -11.71 18.95
CA ARG A 169 7.40 -12.28 19.01
C ARG A 169 7.04 -13.03 17.73
N LEU A 170 7.46 -12.51 16.58
CA LEU A 170 7.25 -13.16 15.28
C LEU A 170 8.14 -14.40 15.07
N SER A 171 9.30 -14.44 15.71
CA SER A 171 10.24 -15.56 15.61
C SER A 171 9.93 -16.73 16.54
N ARG A 172 8.94 -16.59 17.43
CA ARG A 172 8.46 -17.72 18.24
C ARG A 172 7.69 -18.69 17.34
N PRO A 173 8.04 -19.98 17.31
CA PRO A 173 7.27 -20.95 16.56
C PRO A 173 5.84 -20.97 17.12
N SER A 174 4.86 -20.76 16.25
CA SER A 174 3.45 -20.94 16.62
C SER A 174 3.25 -22.38 17.06
N PRO A 175 2.59 -22.65 18.21
CA PRO A 175 2.42 -24.01 18.74
C PRO A 175 1.69 -24.96 17.78
N ASP A 176 1.03 -24.44 16.72
CA ASP A 176 0.27 -25.23 15.75
C ASP A 176 1.06 -25.68 14.51
N ALA A 177 2.32 -25.28 14.33
CA ALA A 177 3.10 -25.65 13.14
C ALA A 177 3.57 -27.12 13.12
N GLY A 178 3.59 -27.80 14.28
CA GLY A 178 4.11 -29.17 14.43
C GLY A 178 3.09 -30.29 14.28
N ALA A 179 1.78 -30.00 14.28
CA ALA A 179 0.74 -31.04 14.27
C ALA A 179 0.33 -31.51 12.86
N ALA A 180 0.76 -30.83 11.79
CA ALA A 180 0.28 -31.06 10.43
C ALA A 180 1.14 -32.02 9.57
N LEU A 181 2.23 -32.60 10.09
CA LEU A 181 3.19 -33.36 9.27
C LEU A 181 3.47 -34.82 9.74
N ALA A 182 2.55 -35.45 10.46
CA ALA A 182 2.65 -36.89 10.76
C ALA A 182 1.51 -37.71 10.14
N GLN A 183 1.78 -38.36 9.01
CA GLN A 183 1.17 -39.61 8.54
C GLN A 183 2.33 -40.59 8.27
N PRO A 184 2.21 -41.93 8.43
CA PRO A 184 1.22 -42.81 7.77
C PRO A 184 0.72 -44.00 8.66
N GLU A 185 -0.32 -44.78 8.35
CA GLU A 185 -0.30 -45.96 7.46
C GLU A 185 -1.71 -46.56 7.20
N ARG A 186 -1.73 -47.41 6.17
CA ARG A 186 -2.85 -48.08 5.48
C ARG A 186 -3.60 -49.12 6.32
N GLN A 187 -4.91 -49.25 6.10
CA GLN A 187 -5.59 -50.55 6.13
C GLN A 187 -6.54 -50.68 4.94
N ALA A 188 -6.28 -51.69 4.11
CA ALA A 188 -7.16 -52.17 3.06
C ALA A 188 -8.25 -53.05 3.69
N GLY A 189 -9.50 -52.85 3.31
CA GLY A 189 -10.65 -53.63 3.78
C GLY A 189 -11.85 -53.50 2.85
N VAL A 190 -11.82 -54.29 1.77
CA VAL A 190 -12.92 -54.98 1.07
C VAL A 190 -14.31 -54.30 0.97
N LEU A 191 -14.67 -54.02 -0.29
CA LEU A 191 -15.99 -53.87 -0.92
C LEU A 191 -17.22 -54.38 -0.16
N SER A 192 -18.24 -53.53 0.00
CA SER A 192 -19.64 -53.95 -0.10
C SER A 192 -20.51 -52.83 -0.67
N ASN A 193 -20.97 -53.03 -1.89
CA ASN A 193 -21.93 -52.16 -2.57
C ASN A 193 -23.33 -52.73 -2.33
N ARG A 194 -24.20 -52.02 -1.60
CA ARG A 194 -25.62 -52.37 -1.50
C ARG A 194 -26.51 -51.14 -1.59
N HIS A 195 -27.40 -51.21 -2.58
CA HIS A 195 -28.47 -50.29 -2.91
C HIS A 195 -29.36 -49.89 -1.72
N HIS A 196 -29.73 -48.60 -1.65
CA HIS A 196 -31.08 -48.24 -1.22
C HIS A 196 -31.55 -46.94 -1.89
N LEU A 197 -32.64 -47.07 -2.65
CA LEU A 197 -33.43 -46.01 -3.25
C LEU A 197 -34.10 -45.18 -2.14
N ALA A 198 -34.05 -43.85 -2.24
CA ALA A 198 -34.93 -42.95 -1.50
C ALA A 198 -35.49 -41.89 -2.44
N THR A 199 -36.78 -42.01 -2.73
CA THR A 199 -37.65 -41.04 -3.41
C THR A 199 -37.86 -39.79 -2.54
N PRO A 200 -37.89 -38.57 -3.12
CA PRO A 200 -38.42 -37.41 -2.42
C PRO A 200 -39.90 -37.22 -2.76
N SER A 201 -40.73 -37.19 -1.71
CA SER A 201 -42.11 -36.70 -1.74
C SER A 201 -42.09 -35.17 -1.68
N VAL A 202 -42.63 -34.50 -2.70
CA VAL A 202 -42.92 -33.07 -2.70
C VAL A 202 -44.44 -32.89 -2.79
N ARG A 203 -45.02 -32.31 -1.73
CA ARG A 203 -46.36 -31.72 -1.76
C ARG A 203 -46.24 -30.22 -2.06
N ARG A 204 -46.68 -29.80 -3.24
CA ARG A 204 -47.77 -28.86 -3.51
C ARG A 204 -47.79 -28.53 -4.99
#